data_AF-A0AAV6GQW0-F1
#
_entry.id   AF-A0AAV6GQW0-F1
#
_cell.length_a   1.000
_cell.length_b   1.000
_cell.length_c   1.000
_cell.angle_alpha   90.00
_cell.angle_beta   90.00
_cell.angle_gamma   90.00
#
_symmetry.space_group_name_H-M   'P 1'
#
loop_
_entity.id
_entity.type
_entity.pdbx_description
1 polymer ?
#
loop_
_entity_poly.entity_id
_entity_poly.type
_entity_poly.pdbx_seq_one_letter_code
_entity_poly.pdbx_strand_id
1 'polypeptide(L)'
;MPLVLRMEEMAKAVLQMKGISDLQDIRLGFHMPPFSSVPHLHLHVLAPATQLSSRSLRFYGPQSFWFLTVENLLKQLESQNRVK
;
A
#
# COMPACT_ATOMS: atom_id res chain seq x y z
N MET A 1 -14.63 -0.51 6.24
CA MET A 1 -14.14 -1.04 4.95
C MET A 1 -14.24 -0.07 3.77
N PRO A 2 -15.37 0.63 3.52
CA PRO A 2 -15.58 1.36 2.25
C PRO A 2 -14.48 2.36 1.87
N LEU A 3 -13.88 3.03 2.86
CA LEU A 3 -12.81 4.00 2.62
C LEU A 3 -11.55 3.36 2.01
N VAL A 4 -11.06 2.24 2.54
CA VAL A 4 -9.81 1.61 2.08
C VAL A 4 -9.97 1.09 0.65
N LEU A 5 -11.12 0.48 0.34
CA LEU A 5 -11.45 0.05 -1.02
C LEU A 5 -11.47 1.23 -2.00
N ARG A 6 -12.11 2.34 -1.62
CA ARG A 6 -12.11 3.57 -2.43
C ARG A 6 -10.71 4.15 -2.63
N MET A 7 -9.84 4.07 -1.63
CA MET A 7 -8.44 4.50 -1.77
C MET A 7 -7.69 3.62 -2.77
N GLU A 8 -7.91 2.30 -2.74
CA GLU A 8 -7.30 1.35 -3.70
C GLU A 8 -7.79 1.60 -5.14
N GLU A 9 -9.09 1.77 -5.32
CA GLU A 9 -9.70 2.12 -6.62
C GLU A 9 -9.10 3.42 -7.18
N MET A 10 -9.00 4.46 -6.35
CA MET A 10 -8.42 5.74 -6.76
C MET A 10 -6.93 5.62 -7.08
N ALA A 11 -6.17 4.81 -6.33
CA ALA A 11 -4.77 4.54 -6.64
C ALA A 11 -4.59 3.89 -8.02
N LYS A 12 -5.39 2.87 -8.34
CA LYS A 12 -5.36 2.19 -9.65
C LYS A 12 -5.74 3.15 -10.78
N ALA A 13 -6.77 3.98 -10.58
CA ALA A 13 -7.17 4.99 -11.57
C ALA A 13 -6.05 6.02 -11.82
N VAL A 14 -5.38 6.52 -10.77
CA VAL A 14 -4.26 7.45 -10.92
C VAL A 14 -3.09 6.83 -11.67
N LEU A 15 -2.77 5.56 -11.41
CA LEU A 15 -1.70 4.84 -12.13
C LEU A 15 -2.02 4.74 -13.64
N GLN A 16 -3.25 4.37 -13.98
CA GLN A 16 -3.70 4.30 -15.37
C GLN A 16 -3.64 5.68 -16.05
N MET A 17 -4.09 6.74 -15.37
CA MET A 17 -3.98 8.12 -15.87
C MET A 17 -2.52 8.57 -16.11
N LYS A 18 -1.56 7.96 -15.42
CA LYS A 18 -0.13 8.21 -15.59
C LYS A 18 0.53 7.27 -16.60
N GLY A 19 -0.24 6.45 -17.32
CA GLY A 19 0.25 5.53 -18.33
C GLY A 19 0.84 4.23 -17.78
N ILE A 20 0.64 3.93 -16.49
CA ILE A 20 1.04 2.66 -15.88
C ILE A 20 -0.12 1.68 -16.03
N SER A 21 0.00 0.77 -17.00
CA SER A 21 -1.04 -0.21 -17.34
C SER A 21 -0.87 -1.56 -16.63
N ASP A 22 0.37 -1.93 -16.28
CA ASP A 22 0.63 -3.16 -15.53
C ASP A 22 0.33 -2.93 -14.04
N LEU A 23 -0.88 -3.27 -13.63
CA LEU A 23 -1.33 -3.21 -12.24
C LEU A 23 -0.85 -4.41 -11.41
N GLN A 24 -0.16 -5.39 -12.00
CA GLN A 24 0.43 -6.52 -11.26
C GLN A 24 1.79 -6.14 -10.69
N ASP A 25 2.51 -5.22 -11.33
CA ASP A 25 3.79 -4.69 -10.85
C ASP A 25 3.62 -3.41 -10.01
N ILE A 26 2.63 -3.39 -9.13
CA ILE A 26 2.38 -2.26 -8.22
C ILE A 26 2.38 -2.76 -6.78
N ARG A 27 2.63 -1.84 -5.86
CA ARG A 27 2.54 -2.12 -4.44
C ARG A 27 1.78 -1.02 -3.73
N LEU A 28 0.63 -1.40 -3.17
CA LEU A 28 -0.28 -0.52 -2.45
C LEU A 28 -0.27 -0.91 -0.96
N GLY A 29 -0.05 0.07 -0.08
CA GLY A 29 -0.04 -0.20 1.36
C GLY A 29 0.18 1.01 2.24
N PHE A 30 0.24 0.76 3.53
CA PHE A 30 0.30 1.75 4.60
C PHE A 30 1.52 1.49 5.48
N HIS A 31 2.13 2.56 5.97
CA HIS A 31 3.15 2.44 6.99
C HIS A 31 2.55 2.18 8.39
N MET A 32 3.21 1.32 9.15
CA MET A 32 2.91 1.04 10.56
C MET A 32 3.93 1.70 11.48
N PRO A 33 3.55 2.09 12.71
CA PRO A 33 4.49 2.58 13.71
C PRO A 33 5.68 1.61 13.91
N PRO A 34 6.90 2.12 14.17
CA PRO A 34 7.23 3.50 14.51
C PRO A 34 7.46 4.43 13.30
N PHE A 35 7.33 3.93 12.07
CA PHE A 35 7.70 4.70 10.87
C PHE A 35 6.48 5.18 10.10
N SER A 36 5.66 6.06 10.67
CA SER A 36 4.64 6.78 9.90
C SER A 36 5.20 8.09 9.33
N SER A 37 4.94 8.36 8.05
CA SER A 37 5.38 9.64 7.44
C SER A 37 4.53 10.83 7.90
N VAL A 38 3.26 10.57 8.25
CA VAL A 38 2.25 11.57 8.62
C VAL A 38 1.26 10.96 9.63
N PRO A 39 0.58 11.78 10.47
CA PRO A 39 -0.33 11.30 11.51
C PRO A 39 -1.76 11.00 10.99
N HIS A 40 -1.90 10.49 9.78
CA HIS A 40 -3.18 10.09 9.20
C HIS A 40 -3.03 8.86 8.30
N LEU A 41 -4.15 8.22 8.00
CA LEU A 41 -4.17 7.07 7.08
C LEU A 41 -3.69 7.51 5.69
N HIS A 42 -2.50 7.05 5.30
CA HIS A 42 -1.83 7.47 4.08
C HIS A 42 -1.50 6.24 3.21
N LEU A 43 -2.18 6.11 2.07
CA LEU A 43 -1.92 5.03 1.12
C LEU A 43 -0.70 5.37 0.26
N HIS A 44 0.34 4.55 0.35
CA HIS A 44 1.45 4.58 -0.60
C HIS A 44 1.08 3.82 -1.87
N VAL A 45 1.34 4.45 -3.01
CA VAL A 45 1.12 3.90 -4.35
C VAL A 45 2.49 3.81 -5.03
N LEU A 46 3.03 2.61 -5.15
CA LEU A 46 4.38 2.37 -5.67
C LEU A 46 4.31 1.59 -6.97
N ALA A 47 4.91 2.11 -8.04
CA ALA A 47 5.01 1.46 -9.33
C ALA A 47 6.23 1.98 -10.11
N PRO A 48 6.93 1.13 -10.88
CA PRO A 48 6.84 -0.34 -10.85
C PRO A 48 7.50 -0.90 -9.56
N ALA A 49 6.87 -1.89 -8.94
CA ALA A 49 7.36 -2.47 -7.69
C ALA A 49 8.68 -3.22 -7.88
N THR A 50 8.88 -3.84 -9.04
CA THR A 50 10.12 -4.53 -9.42
C THR A 50 11.34 -3.61 -9.51
N GLN A 51 11.14 -2.30 -9.72
CA GLN A 51 12.24 -1.33 -9.86
C GLN A 51 12.50 -0.55 -8.56
N LEU A 52 11.89 -0.93 -7.44
CA LEU A 52 12.18 -0.31 -6.15
C LEU A 52 13.64 -0.57 -5.76
N SER A 53 14.37 0.50 -5.45
CA SER A 53 15.75 0.40 -4.97
C SER A 53 15.85 -0.39 -3.66
N SER A 54 17.01 -0.99 -3.37
CA SER A 54 17.24 -1.74 -2.12
C SER A 54 16.93 -0.93 -0.87
N ARG A 55 17.15 0.39 -0.91
CA ARG A 55 16.77 1.31 0.17
C ARG A 55 15.25 1.40 0.33
N SER A 56 14.51 1.51 -0.78
CA SER A 56 13.05 1.57 -0.77
C SER A 56 12.45 0.24 -0.31
N LEU A 57 12.99 -0.88 -0.77
CA LEU A 57 12.53 -2.22 -0.37
C LEU A 57 12.63 -2.47 1.14
N ARG A 58 13.53 -1.81 1.86
CA ARG A 58 13.60 -1.88 3.32
C ARG A 58 12.33 -1.33 4.01
N PHE A 59 11.76 -0.26 3.47
CA PHE A 59 10.60 0.42 4.05
C PHE A 59 9.28 -0.03 3.44
N TYR A 60 9.29 -0.42 2.17
CA TYR A 60 8.07 -0.73 1.42
C TYR A 60 8.00 -2.16 0.93
N GLY A 61 9.11 -2.91 0.93
CA GLY A 61 9.19 -4.21 0.27
C GLY A 61 8.47 -5.34 1.01
N PRO A 62 8.43 -6.54 0.43
CA PRO A 62 7.78 -7.73 1.02
C PRO A 62 8.31 -8.13 2.40
N GLN A 63 9.58 -7.85 2.68
CA GLN A 63 10.24 -8.17 3.95
C GLN A 63 10.13 -7.04 4.99
N SER A 64 9.44 -5.94 4.66
CA SER A 64 9.32 -4.82 5.60
C SER A 64 8.25 -5.11 6.65
N PHE A 65 8.66 -5.16 7.92
CA PHE A 65 7.74 -5.28 9.07
C PHE A 65 6.88 -4.03 9.28
N TRP A 66 7.24 -2.91 8.64
CA TRP A 66 6.63 -1.61 8.84
C TRP A 66 5.67 -1.22 7.71
N PHE A 67 5.41 -2.13 6.77
CA PHE A 67 4.56 -1.88 5.61
C PHE A 67 3.47 -2.93 5.47
N LEU A 68 2.24 -2.50 5.67
CA LEU A 68 1.05 -3.35 5.57
C LEU A 68 0.38 -3.13 4.21
N THR A 69 0.28 -4.17 3.39
CA THR A 69 -0.41 -4.09 2.09
C THR A 69 -1.91 -3.86 2.26
N VAL A 70 -2.54 -3.23 1.25
CA VAL A 70 -4.01 -3.04 1.23
C VAL A 70 -4.74 -4.37 1.40
N GLU A 71 -4.30 -5.42 0.70
CA GLU A 71 -4.88 -6.76 0.79
C GLU A 71 -4.84 -7.32 2.23
N ASN A 72 -3.67 -7.27 2.87
CA ASN A 72 -3.53 -7.75 4.25
C ASN A 72 -4.34 -6.91 5.23
N LEU A 73 -4.39 -5.58 5.03
CA LEU A 73 -5.22 -4.68 5.82
C LEU A 73 -6.70 -5.04 5.73
N LEU A 74 -7.24 -5.21 4.52
CA LEU A 74 -8.64 -5.58 4.29
C LEU A 74 -8.96 -6.93 4.95
N LYS A 75 -8.09 -7.93 4.79
CA LYS A 75 -8.24 -9.24 5.43
C LYS A 75 -8.30 -9.15 6.96
N GLN A 76 -7.49 -8.29 7.57
CA GLN A 76 -7.55 -8.05 9.02
C GLN A 76 -8.84 -7.35 9.44
N LEU A 77 -9.27 -6.33 8.68
CA LEU A 77 -10.51 -5.61 8.97
C LEU A 77 -11.75 -6.50 8.83
N GLU A 78 -11.80 -7.38 7.83
CA GLU A 78 -12.89 -8.33 7.64
C GLU A 78 -12.95 -9.38 8.76
N SER A 79 -11.78 -9.91 9.17
CA SER A 79 -11.73 -10.98 10.17
C SER A 79 -11.84 -10.49 11.62
N GLN A 80 -11.35 -9.29 11.93
CA GLN A 80 -11.12 -8.83 13.31
C GLN A 80 -11.71 -7.46 13.60
N ASN A 81 -12.23 -6.74 12.59
CA ASN A 81 -12.70 -5.36 12.68
C ASN A 81 -11.66 -4.37 13.27
N ARG A 82 -10.37 -4.75 13.21
CA ARG A 82 -9.22 -3.96 13.65
C ARG A 82 -7.95 -4.42 12.93
N VAL A 83 -6.93 -3.57 12.97
CA VAL A 83 -5.57 -3.85 12.47
C VAL A 83 -4.67 -4.12 13.66
N LYS A 84 -3.78 -5.11 13.55
CA LYS A 84 -2.76 -5.44 14.56
C LYS A 84 -1.40 -4.89 14.17
#